data_AF-A0A6N3G3A5-F1
#
_entry.id   AF-A0A6N3G3A5-F1
#
_cell.length_a   1.000
_cell.length_b   1.000
_cell.length_c   1.000
_cell.angle_alpha   90.00
_cell.angle_beta   90.00
_cell.angle_gamma   90.00
#
_symmetry.space_group_name_H-M   'P 1'
#
loop_
_entity.id
_entity.type
_entity.pdbx_description
1 polymer ?
#
loop_
_entity_poly.entity_id
_entity_poly.type
_entity_poly.pdbx_seq_one_letter_code
_entity_poly.pdbx_strand_id
1 'polypeptide(L)'
;MKTLLDRCNPLFLSDYSFRDIYLLATATEDEEHTTDGTIKGMQGWIDCFEKARLAGTVFARNVDNAGEIQGHPGLGEAYEMGKNIQ
;
A
#
# COMPACT_ATOMS: atom_id res chain seq x y z
N MET A 1 -1.30 -3.62 -9.90
CA MET A 1 -1.84 -2.42 -9.23
C MET A 1 -2.54 -1.46 -10.19
N LYS A 2 -1.86 -0.85 -11.17
CA LYS A 2 -2.41 0.22 -12.04
C LYS A 2 -3.80 -0.07 -12.63
N THR A 3 -4.00 -1.27 -13.19
CA THR A 3 -5.29 -1.67 -13.77
C THR A 3 -6.44 -1.66 -12.75
N LEU A 4 -6.19 -2.00 -11.49
CA LEU A 4 -7.20 -1.93 -10.44
C LEU A 4 -7.59 -0.48 -10.17
N LEU A 5 -6.60 0.41 -10.01
CA LEU A 5 -6.84 1.84 -9.77
C LEU A 5 -7.66 2.46 -10.90
N ASP A 6 -7.31 2.18 -12.16
CA ASP A 6 -8.04 2.67 -13.33
C ASP A 6 -9.50 2.20 -13.35
N ARG A 7 -9.76 0.95 -12.95
CA ARG A 7 -11.11 0.39 -12.85
C ARG A 7 -11.93 0.97 -11.70
N CYS A 8 -11.28 1.54 -10.69
CA CYS A 8 -11.94 2.20 -9.57
C CYS A 8 -12.27 3.68 -9.85
N ASN A 9 -11.71 4.32 -10.88
CA ASN A 9 -11.98 5.73 -11.20
C ASN A 9 -13.49 6.07 -11.34
N PRO A 10 -14.34 5.23 -11.95
CA PRO A 10 -15.78 5.50 -12.00
C PRO A 10 -16.46 5.62 -10.62
N LEU A 11 -15.84 5.08 -9.55
CA LEU A 11 -16.35 5.22 -8.19
C LEU A 11 -16.26 6.66 -7.66
N PHE A 12 -15.50 7.55 -8.32
CA PHE A 12 -15.37 8.96 -7.91
C PHE A 12 -16.72 9.65 -7.76
N LEU A 13 -17.65 9.37 -8.68
CA LEU A 13 -19.02 9.93 -8.67
C LEU A 13 -19.98 9.18 -7.74
N SER A 14 -19.56 8.05 -7.18
CA SER A 14 -20.37 7.20 -6.30
C SER A 14 -20.14 7.54 -4.82
N ASP A 15 -21.02 7.05 -3.95
CA ASP A 15 -20.75 7.08 -2.50
C ASP A 15 -19.86 5.90 -2.09
N TYR A 16 -18.59 5.97 -2.48
CA TYR A 16 -17.62 4.92 -2.20
C TYR A 16 -17.38 4.72 -0.70
N SER A 17 -17.21 3.47 -0.30
CA SER A 17 -17.09 3.09 1.12
C SER A 17 -15.66 3.10 1.63
N PHE A 18 -14.65 2.96 0.77
CA PHE A 18 -13.24 2.93 1.20
C PHE A 18 -12.79 4.29 1.74
N ARG A 19 -12.03 4.27 2.83
CA ARG A 19 -11.53 5.48 3.53
C ARG A 19 -10.04 5.36 3.80
N ASP A 20 -9.66 4.35 4.56
CA ASP A 20 -8.28 4.09 4.88
C ASP A 20 -7.67 3.11 3.87
N ILE A 21 -6.60 3.56 3.21
CA ILE A 21 -5.88 2.77 2.21
C ILE A 21 -4.49 2.46 2.76
N TYR A 22 -4.09 1.20 2.63
CA TYR A 22 -2.82 0.70 3.13
C TYR A 22 -2.01 0.11 1.97
N LEU A 23 -0.69 0.36 1.97
CA LEU A 23 0.23 -0.18 0.97
C LEU A 23 1.27 -1.08 1.64
N LEU A 24 1.23 -2.36 1.33
CA LEU A 24 2.29 -3.32 1.68
C LEU A 24 3.14 -3.55 0.44
N ALA A 25 4.42 -3.21 0.51
CA ALA A 25 5.36 -3.33 -0.59
C ALA A 25 6.54 -4.23 -0.19
N THR A 26 7.11 -4.90 -1.18
CA THR A 26 8.36 -5.65 -1.05
C THR A 26 9.28 -5.28 -2.20
N ALA A 27 10.59 -5.35 -1.98
CA ALA A 27 11.58 -5.15 -3.04
C ALA A 27 12.87 -5.89 -2.70
N THR A 28 13.64 -6.18 -3.74
CA THR A 28 14.99 -6.76 -3.65
C THR A 28 15.98 -5.75 -3.06
N GLU A 29 15.78 -4.47 -3.36
CA GLU A 29 16.58 -3.34 -2.90
C GLU A 29 16.34 -2.97 -1.41
N ASP A 30 17.37 -2.42 -0.76
CA ASP A 30 17.36 -2.02 0.66
C ASP A 30 17.30 -0.50 0.88
N GLU A 31 17.28 0.28 -0.20
CA GLU A 31 17.15 1.72 -0.10
C GLU A 31 15.75 2.12 0.39
N GLU A 32 15.71 3.05 1.34
CA GLU A 32 14.45 3.56 1.90
C GLU A 32 13.52 4.13 0.82
N HIS A 33 14.10 4.76 -0.20
CA HIS A 33 13.40 5.44 -1.29
C HIS A 33 12.91 4.52 -2.41
N THR A 34 13.19 3.21 -2.34
CA THR A 34 12.82 2.25 -3.40
C THR A 34 11.32 2.26 -3.69
N THR A 35 10.49 2.52 -2.68
CA THR A 35 9.03 2.52 -2.83
C THR A 35 8.41 3.90 -3.06
N ASP A 36 9.20 4.97 -3.11
CA ASP A 36 8.69 6.35 -3.23
C ASP A 36 7.82 6.53 -4.48
N GLY A 37 8.23 5.94 -5.61
CA GLY A 37 7.44 5.98 -6.85
C GLY A 37 6.10 5.27 -6.71
N THR A 38 6.07 4.11 -6.05
CA THR A 38 4.83 3.34 -5.80
C THR A 38 3.91 4.08 -4.84
N ILE A 39 4.46 4.64 -3.76
CA ILE A 39 3.71 5.46 -2.79
C ILE A 39 3.13 6.69 -3.48
N LYS A 40 3.93 7.42 -4.26
CA LYS A 40 3.47 8.61 -4.98
C LYS A 40 2.41 8.29 -6.02
N GLY A 41 2.55 7.18 -6.74
CA GLY A 41 1.55 6.71 -7.70
C GLY A 41 0.22 6.34 -7.03
N MET A 42 0.27 5.66 -5.88
CA MET A 42 -0.92 5.38 -5.08
C MET A 42 -1.53 6.68 -4.55
N GLN A 43 -0.73 7.57 -3.97
CA GLN A 43 -1.19 8.85 -3.42
C GLN A 43 -1.92 9.69 -4.48
N GLY A 44 -1.38 9.79 -5.70
CA GLY A 44 -2.06 10.53 -6.77
C GLY A 44 -3.43 9.97 -7.15
N TRP A 45 -3.66 8.66 -6.98
CA TRP A 45 -5.00 8.09 -7.13
C TRP A 45 -5.88 8.39 -5.92
N ILE A 46 -5.34 8.31 -4.70
CA ILE A 46 -6.05 8.64 -3.45
C ILE A 46 -6.51 10.09 -3.45
N ASP A 47 -5.69 11.01 -3.96
CA ASP A 47 -6.00 12.44 -4.03
C ASP A 47 -7.25 12.75 -4.86
N CYS A 48 -7.66 11.85 -5.77
CA CYS A 48 -8.94 11.97 -6.48
C CYS A 48 -10.15 11.68 -5.59
N PHE A 49 -9.98 10.98 -4.46
CA PHE A 49 -11.06 10.52 -3.59
C PHE A 49 -11.00 11.24 -2.25
N GLU A 50 -11.70 12.37 -2.13
CA GLU A 50 -11.66 13.29 -0.97
C GLU A 50 -11.91 12.64 0.41
N LYS A 51 -12.66 11.54 0.46
CA LYS A 51 -12.99 10.81 1.69
C LYS A 51 -11.93 9.76 2.06
N ALA A 52 -10.97 9.52 1.17
CA ALA A 52 -9.93 8.52 1.32
C ALA A 52 -8.60 9.15 1.72
N ARG A 53 -7.74 8.36 2.38
CA ARG A 53 -6.37 8.76 2.73
C ARG A 53 -5.44 7.55 2.71
N LEU A 54 -4.15 7.82 2.53
CA LEU A 54 -3.11 6.83 2.79
C LEU A 54 -2.94 6.70 4.30
N ALA A 55 -3.45 5.61 4.87
CA ALA A 55 -3.51 5.39 6.32
C ALA A 55 -2.27 4.69 6.87
N GLY A 56 -1.51 3.99 6.03
CA GLY A 56 -0.25 3.37 6.43
C GLY A 56 0.46 2.68 5.28
N THR A 57 1.77 2.53 5.43
CA THR A 57 2.61 1.78 4.50
C THR A 57 3.53 0.83 5.28
N VAL A 58 3.78 -0.34 4.71
CA VAL A 58 4.80 -1.28 5.18
C VAL A 58 5.69 -1.62 4.01
N PHE A 59 6.99 -1.60 4.23
CA PHE A 59 7.96 -1.95 3.20
C PHE A 59 8.93 -3.02 3.72
N ALA A 60 8.81 -4.24 3.17
CA ALA A 60 9.76 -5.31 3.43
C ALA A 60 10.86 -5.31 2.36
N ARG A 61 12.04 -4.84 2.76
CA ARG A 61 13.26 -4.74 1.94
C ARG A 61 14.00 -6.07 1.88
N ASN A 62 14.92 -6.22 0.93
CA ASN A 62 15.70 -7.45 0.75
C ASN A 62 14.83 -8.72 0.62
N VAL A 63 13.70 -8.62 -0.07
CA VAL A 63 12.79 -9.74 -0.34
C VAL A 63 12.64 -9.88 -1.85
N ASP A 64 13.29 -10.90 -2.41
CA ASP A 64 13.36 -11.17 -3.84
C ASP A 64 12.74 -12.53 -4.17
N ASN A 65 13.16 -13.57 -3.45
CA ASN A 65 12.78 -14.94 -3.74
C ASN A 65 11.58 -15.42 -2.92
N ALA A 66 10.89 -16.43 -3.48
CA ALA A 66 9.80 -17.09 -2.80
C ALA A 66 10.26 -17.67 -1.46
N GLY A 67 9.58 -17.26 -0.38
CA GLY A 67 9.87 -17.72 0.98
C GLY A 67 10.83 -16.84 1.79
N GLU A 68 11.55 -15.90 1.17
CA GLU A 68 12.46 -14.99 1.90
C GLU A 68 11.74 -14.08 2.89
N ILE A 69 10.46 -13.79 2.64
CA ILE A 69 9.64 -13.00 3.56
C ILE A 69 9.44 -13.69 4.93
N GLN A 70 9.66 -15.01 5.04
CA GLN A 70 9.43 -15.73 6.29
C GLN A 70 10.39 -15.29 7.39
N GLY A 71 9.83 -14.86 8.52
CA GLY A 71 10.60 -14.29 9.64
C GLY A 71 11.05 -12.84 9.43
N HIS A 72 10.70 -12.21 8.30
CA HIS A 72 11.03 -10.81 8.05
C HIS A 72 10.27 -9.88 9.03
N PRO A 73 10.91 -8.87 9.65
CA PRO A 73 10.27 -7.95 10.60
C PRO A 73 9.04 -7.24 10.05
N GLY A 74 9.03 -6.93 8.75
CA GLY A 74 7.89 -6.34 8.05
C GLY A 74 6.59 -7.16 8.12
N LEU A 75 6.66 -8.48 8.37
CA LEU A 75 5.45 -9.27 8.66
C LEU A 75 4.81 -8.88 9.99
N GLY A 76 5.61 -8.59 11.01
CA GLY A 76 5.14 -8.11 12.31
C GLY A 76 4.56 -6.69 12.21
N GLU A 77 5.23 -5.80 11.46
CA GLU A 77 4.72 -4.45 11.19
C GLU A 77 3.37 -4.49 10.47
N ALA A 78 3.26 -5.31 9.42
CA ALA A 78 2.01 -5.54 8.70
C ALA A 78 0.90 -6.09 9.60
N TYR A 79 1.24 -7.06 10.45
CA TYR A 79 0.30 -7.66 11.39
C TYR A 79 -0.23 -6.64 12.40
N GLU A 80 0.65 -5.89 13.07
CA GLU A 80 0.23 -4.89 14.05
C GLU A 80 -0.51 -3.72 13.40
N MET A 81 -0.16 -3.32 12.18
CA MET A 81 -0.93 -2.34 11.41
C MET A 81 -2.35 -2.85 11.14
N GLY A 82 -2.50 -4.09 10.67
CA GLY A 82 -3.78 -4.69 10.34
C GLY A 82 -4.67 -4.95 11.57
N LYS A 83 -4.07 -5.32 12.70
CA LYS A 83 -4.76 -5.62 13.96
C LYS A 83 -5.54 -4.44 14.54
N ASN A 84 -5.15 -3.22 14.18
CA ASN A 84 -5.77 -1.98 14.68
C ASN A 84 -6.82 -1.39 13.73
N ILE A 85 -7.17 -2.09 12.64
CA ILE A 85 -8.20 -1.68 11.69
C ILE A 85 -9.57 -2.16 12.21
N GLN A 86 -10.54 -1.25 12.29
CA GLN A 86 -11.92 -1.53 12.74
C GLN A 86 -12.84 -1.93 11.61
#